data_AF-A0A957TCG8-F1
#
_entry.id   AF-A0A957TCG8-F1
#
_cell.length_a   1.000
_cell.length_b   1.000
_cell.length_c   1.000
_cell.angle_alpha   90.00
_cell.angle_beta   90.00
_cell.angle_gamma   90.00
#
_symmetry.space_group_name_H-M   'P 1'
#
loop_
_entity.id
_entity.type
_entity.pdbx_description
1 polymer ?
#
loop_
_entity_poly.entity_id
_entity_poly.type
_entity_poly.pdbx_seq_one_letter_code
_entity_poly.pdbx_strand_id
1 'polypeptide(L)'
;MTDHYHDNCQALLGSLSEYIDGELPADLCQEIEKHLEGCSNCRVVLNTTKRTIDLVQIPEEEEAIPEDVRERLFLRLNLDDYLHPEK
;
A
#
# COMPACT_ATOMS: atom_id res chain seq x y z
N MET A 1 7.46 19.52 21.86
CA MET A 1 7.79 19.45 20.42
C MET A 1 9.20 18.92 20.35
N THR A 2 9.32 17.61 20.14
CA THR A 2 10.61 16.91 20.18
C THR A 2 11.38 17.20 18.91
N ASP A 3 12.48 17.92 19.08
CA ASP A 3 13.48 18.24 18.08
C ASP A 3 14.07 16.93 17.54
N HIS A 4 13.88 16.66 16.24
CA HIS A 4 14.36 15.44 15.58
C HIS A 4 15.29 15.84 14.44
N TYR A 5 16.45 15.18 14.39
CA TYR A 5 17.53 15.42 13.43
C TYR A 5 17.07 15.07 12.00
N HIS A 6 17.00 16.07 11.12
CA HIS A 6 16.30 16.00 9.83
C HIS A 6 17.06 15.25 8.71
N ASP A 7 18.36 14.97 8.84
CA ASP A 7 19.13 14.30 7.77
C ASP A 7 18.58 12.90 7.45
N ASN A 8 18.20 12.12 8.48
CA ASN A 8 17.64 10.78 8.28
C ASN A 8 16.22 10.80 7.70
N CYS A 9 15.47 11.90 7.86
CA CYS A 9 14.16 12.06 7.24
C CYS A 9 14.29 12.28 5.73
N GLN A 10 15.32 13.00 5.29
CA GLN A 10 15.55 13.25 3.88
C GLN A 10 15.97 11.98 3.13
N ALA A 11 16.81 11.15 3.75
CA ALA A 11 17.15 9.83 3.22
C ALA A 11 15.90 8.96 3.08
N LEU A 12 15.03 8.92 4.11
CA LEU A 12 13.75 8.21 4.04
C LEU A 12 12.88 8.70 2.88
N LEU A 13 12.74 10.01 2.69
CA LEU A 13 11.94 10.58 1.60
C LEU A 13 12.43 10.13 0.23
N GLY A 14 13.75 9.98 0.05
CA GLY A 14 14.35 9.50 -1.18
C GLY A 14 14.01 8.03 -1.50
N SER A 15 13.89 7.19 -0.46
CA SER A 15 13.58 5.76 -0.61
C SER A 15 12.10 5.41 -0.41
N LEU A 16 11.24 6.41 -0.16
CA LEU A 16 9.86 6.19 0.24
C LEU A 16 9.01 5.58 -0.88
N SER A 17 9.25 5.96 -2.13
CA SER A 17 8.52 5.42 -3.28
C SER A 17 8.82 3.93 -3.47
N GLU A 18 10.11 3.56 -3.57
CA GLU A 18 10.56 2.17 -3.67
C GLU A 18 10.06 1.31 -2.50
N TYR A 19 10.00 1.88 -1.30
CA TYR A 19 9.44 1.22 -0.12
C TYR A 19 7.92 0.97 -0.26
N ILE A 20 7.16 1.94 -0.77
CA ILE A 20 5.71 1.80 -0.97
C ILE A 20 5.41 0.76 -2.07
N ASP A 21 6.20 0.79 -3.14
CA ASP A 21 6.03 -0.11 -4.29
C ASP A 21 6.56 -1.53 -4.01
N GLY A 22 7.26 -1.74 -2.88
CA GLY A 22 7.80 -3.04 -2.47
C GLY A 22 9.06 -3.46 -3.23
N GLU A 23 9.73 -2.51 -3.88
CA GLU A 23 10.94 -2.72 -4.68
C GLU A 23 12.23 -2.53 -3.85
N LEU A 24 12.10 -2.01 -2.64
CA LEU A 24 13.23 -1.74 -1.75
C LEU A 24 13.81 -3.04 -1.14
N PRO A 25 15.15 -3.19 -1.09
CA PRO A 25 15.81 -4.30 -0.40
C PRO A 25 15.38 -4.45 1.07
N ALA A 26 15.33 -5.70 1.55
CA ALA A 26 14.79 -6.03 2.88
C ALA A 26 15.57 -5.43 4.06
N ASP A 27 16.87 -5.21 3.89
CA ASP A 27 17.73 -4.51 4.86
C ASP A 27 17.35 -3.03 4.96
N LEU A 28 17.14 -2.36 3.82
CA LEU A 28 16.71 -0.96 3.78
C LEU A 28 15.27 -0.78 4.29
N CYS A 29 14.36 -1.74 4.02
CA CYS A 29 13.02 -1.74 4.61
C CYS A 29 13.06 -1.72 6.15
N GLN A 30 13.95 -2.51 6.77
CA GLN A 30 14.10 -2.53 8.23
C GLN A 30 14.60 -1.19 8.79
N GLU A 31 15.52 -0.52 8.08
CA GLU A 31 16.00 0.80 8.48
C GLU A 31 14.89 1.86 8.43
N ILE A 32 14.05 1.79 7.40
CA ILE A 32 12.87 2.65 7.26
C ILE A 32 11.86 2.38 8.37
N GLU A 33 11.52 1.13 8.64
CA GLU A 33 10.60 0.74 9.71
C GLU A 33 11.08 1.28 11.07
N LYS A 34 12.36 1.08 11.39
CA LYS A 34 12.98 1.60 12.62
C LYS A 34 12.90 3.14 12.71
N HIS A 35 13.07 3.85 11.60
CA HIS A 35 12.89 5.30 11.58
C HIS A 35 11.42 5.68 11.86
N LEU A 36 10.48 4.99 11.24
CA LEU A 36 9.04 5.24 11.39
C LEU A 36 8.56 4.99 12.82
N GLU A 37 9.18 4.09 13.58
CA GLU A 37 8.89 3.90 15.01
C GLU A 37 9.15 5.19 15.83
N GLY A 38 10.24 5.90 15.51
CA GLY A 38 10.69 7.08 16.23
C GLY A 38 10.15 8.42 15.70
N CYS A 39 9.73 8.49 14.43
CA CYS A 39 9.45 9.77 13.76
C CYS A 39 7.96 9.94 13.40
N SER A 40 7.25 10.83 14.09
CA SER A 40 5.85 11.16 13.76
C SER A 40 5.69 11.83 12.41
N ASN A 41 6.62 12.70 12.02
CA ASN A 41 6.53 13.46 10.78
C ASN A 41 6.62 12.55 9.56
N CYS A 42 7.59 11.64 9.56
CA CYS A 42 7.75 10.66 8.48
C CYS A 42 6.58 9.68 8.39
N ARG A 43 5.98 9.29 9.53
CA ARG A 43 4.72 8.52 9.53
C ARG A 43 3.58 9.29 8.86
N VAL A 44 3.46 10.58 9.14
CA VAL A 44 2.45 11.43 8.47
C VAL A 44 2.70 11.45 6.97
N VAL A 45 3.95 11.68 6.53
CA VAL A 45 4.28 11.69 5.10
C VAL A 45 3.91 10.35 4.46
N LEU A 46 4.40 9.23 4.98
CA LEU A 46 4.09 7.89 4.46
C LEU A 46 2.58 7.66 4.33
N ASN A 47 1.82 7.97 5.37
CA ASN A 47 0.37 7.78 5.37
C ASN A 47 -0.32 8.68 4.34
N THR A 48 0.10 9.94 4.22
CA THR A 48 -0.47 10.86 3.22
C THR A 48 -0.11 10.48 1.79
N THR A 49 1.10 9.95 1.55
CA THR A 49 1.53 9.47 0.24
C THR A 49 0.70 8.24 -0.15
N LYS A 50 0.59 7.24 0.72
CA LYS A 50 -0.26 6.06 0.49
C LYS A 50 -1.71 6.44 0.18
N ARG A 51 -2.28 7.35 0.97
CA ARG A 51 -3.65 7.82 0.73
C ARG A 51 -3.79 8.56 -0.59
N THR A 52 -2.77 9.31 -1.02
CA THR A 52 -2.78 9.97 -2.34
C THR A 52 -2.78 8.93 -3.45
N ILE A 53 -1.98 7.87 -3.32
CA ILE A 53 -1.96 6.75 -4.27
C ILE A 53 -3.33 6.10 -4.35
N ASP A 54 -3.94 5.77 -3.20
CA ASP A 54 -5.27 5.17 -3.15
C ASP A 54 -6.31 6.07 -3.86
N LEU A 55 -6.27 7.38 -3.60
CA LEU A 55 -7.20 8.33 -4.21
C LEU A 55 -7.07 8.43 -5.73
N VAL A 56 -5.84 8.30 -6.26
CA VAL A 56 -5.56 8.37 -7.71
C VAL A 56 -5.82 7.02 -8.40
N GLN A 57 -5.69 5.91 -7.67
CA GLN A 57 -5.95 4.56 -8.19
C GLN A 57 -7.44 4.22 -8.28
N ILE A 58 -8.33 5.00 -7.64
CA ILE A 58 -9.77 4.83 -7.81
C ILE A 58 -10.14 5.22 -9.25
N PRO A 59 -10.58 4.28 -10.09
CA PRO A 59 -10.99 4.62 -11.45
C PRO A 59 -12.26 5.47 -11.41
N GLU A 60 -12.38 6.44 -12.33
CA GLU A 60 -13.58 7.28 -12.46
C GLU A 60 -14.83 6.47 -12.82
N GLU A 61 -14.64 5.33 -13.47
CA GLU A 61 -15.66 4.35 -13.80
C GLU A 61 -15.27 3.01 -13.19
N GLU A 62 -16.17 2.38 -12.41
CA GLU A 62 -16.00 0.98 -12.02
C GLU A 62 -16.08 0.13 -13.30
N GLU A 63 -14.93 -0.20 -13.89
CA GLU A 63 -14.88 -1.22 -14.93
C GLU A 63 -15.34 -2.54 -14.30
N ALA A 64 -16.56 -2.96 -14.65
CA ALA A 64 -17.10 -4.21 -14.17
C ALA A 64 -16.19 -5.35 -14.63
N ILE A 65 -15.63 -6.09 -13.68
CA ILE A 65 -14.86 -7.31 -13.96
C ILE A 65 -15.78 -8.24 -14.78
N PRO A 66 -15.35 -8.73 -15.95
CA PRO A 66 -16.13 -9.68 -16.73
C PRO A 66 -16.53 -10.90 -15.88
N GLU A 67 -17.80 -11.28 -15.93
CA GLU A 67 -18.34 -12.33 -15.07
C GLU A 67 -17.59 -13.66 -15.24
N ASP A 68 -17.15 -13.98 -16.46
CA ASP A 68 -16.37 -15.19 -16.74
C ASP A 68 -15.02 -15.22 -16.00
N VAL A 69 -14.37 -14.06 -15.85
CA VAL A 69 -13.12 -13.92 -15.10
C VAL A 69 -13.37 -14.13 -13.61
N ARG A 70 -14.45 -13.54 -13.08
CA ARG A 70 -14.88 -13.71 -11.68
C ARG A 70 -15.20 -15.17 -11.37
N GLU A 71 -16.03 -15.82 -12.19
CA GLU A 71 -16.41 -17.22 -12.05
C GLU A 71 -15.17 -18.13 -12.03
N ARG A 72 -14.27 -17.96 -13.02
CA ARG A 72 -13.03 -18.74 -13.10
C ARG A 72 -12.14 -18.55 -11.88
N LEU A 73 -12.02 -17.33 -11.36
CA LEU A 73 -11.23 -17.04 -10.17
C LEU A 73 -11.81 -17.74 -8.94
N PHE A 74 -13.12 -17.62 -8.73
CA PHE A 74 -13.80 -18.18 -7.56
C PHE A 74 -13.73 -19.72 -7.57
N LEU A 75 -13.93 -20.35 -8.73
CA LEU A 75 -13.75 -21.79 -8.87
C LEU A 75 -12.31 -22.23 -8.54
N ARG A 76 -11.29 -21.47 -8.95
CA ARG A 76 -9.88 -21.80 -8.68
C ARG A 76 -9.49 -21.63 -7.22
N LEU A 77 -10.17 -20.73 -6.51
CA LEU A 77 -9.99 -20.52 -5.08
C LEU A 77 -10.89 -21.42 -4.21
N ASN A 78 -11.73 -22.27 -4.82
CA ASN A 78 -12.77 -23.07 -4.15
C ASN A 78 -13.75 -22.19 -3.34
N LEU A 79 -14.21 -21.10 -3.96
CA LEU A 79 -15.17 -20.13 -3.42
C LEU A 79 -16.50 -20.18 -4.18
N ASP A 80 -16.85 -21.33 -4.73
CA ASP A 80 -18.04 -21.55 -5.56
C ASP A 80 -19.36 -21.25 -4.82
N ASP A 81 -19.40 -21.42 -3.50
CA ASP A 81 -20.54 -21.01 -2.65
C ASP A 81 -20.91 -19.52 -2.80
N TYR A 82 -19.94 -18.67 -3.16
CA TYR A 82 -20.16 -17.22 -3.32
C TYR A 82 -20.59 -16.81 -4.73
N LEU A 83 -20.58 -17.74 -5.71
CA LEU A 83 -21.10 -17.48 -7.05
C LEU A 83 -22.62 -17.55 -7.10
N HIS A 84 -23.24 -18.29 -6.18
CA HIS A 84 -24.68 -18.53 -6.15
C HIS A 84 -25.21 -18.23 -4.74
N PRO A 85 -25.32 -16.95 -4.33
CA PRO A 85 -25.95 -16.63 -3.06
C PRO A 85 -27.37 -17.20 -3.09
N GLU A 86 -27.67 -18.14 -2.19
CA GLU A 86 -29.01 -18.71 -2.05
C GLU A 86 -30.03 -17.57 -1.91
N LYS A 87 -31.14 -17.69 -2.66
CA LYS A 87 -32.24 -16.71 -2.71
C LYS A 87 -32.92 -16.48 -1.37
#